data_AF-A0A1M7RI02-F1
#
_entry.id   AF-A0A1M7RI02-F1
#
_cell.length_a   1.000
_cell.length_b   1.000
_cell.length_c   1.000
_cell.angle_alpha   90.00
_cell.angle_beta   90.00
_cell.angle_gamma   90.00
#
_symmetry.space_group_name_H-M   'P 1'
#
loop_
_entity.id
_entity.type
_entity.pdbx_description
1 polymer ?
#
loop_
_entity_poly.entity_id
_entity_poly.type
_entity_poly.pdbx_seq_one_letter_code
_entity_poly.pdbx_strand_id
1 'polypeptide(L)'
;MENSTETKIVDHAPVLAYPTTTDADGFFFADEADAEMKIYTKVYDNGNKIKKTTLPTSGKIAVVRELIAKETKDVARFMDKDAERYQMAGVAVATTLDGSRVAFEVIEMLKWKDYQRLLAMHTDLNF
;
A
#
# COMPACT_ATOMS: atom_id res chain seq x y z
N MET A 1 57.68 19.55 3.26
CA MET A 1 56.73 18.41 3.24
C MET A 1 55.46 18.91 3.88
N GLU A 2 54.52 19.39 3.06
CA GLU A 2 53.23 19.88 3.52
C GLU A 2 52.28 18.69 3.67
N ASN A 3 51.85 18.41 4.90
CA ASN A 3 50.80 17.45 5.18
C ASN A 3 49.44 18.12 4.90
N SER A 4 48.88 17.84 3.73
CA SER A 4 47.50 18.18 3.41
C SER A 4 46.57 17.14 4.04
N THR A 5 45.88 17.51 5.12
CA THR A 5 44.85 16.70 5.77
C THR A 5 43.59 16.74 4.92
N GLU A 6 43.39 15.74 4.07
CA GLU A 6 42.11 15.50 3.37
C GLU A 6 41.00 15.28 4.40
N THR A 7 40.12 16.27 4.54
CA THR A 7 38.88 16.13 5.29
C THR A 7 37.93 15.29 4.43
N LYS A 8 37.77 14.01 4.78
CA LYS A 8 36.72 13.16 4.22
C LYS A 8 35.37 13.73 4.63
N ILE A 9 34.69 14.39 3.70
CA ILE A 9 33.27 14.69 3.81
C ILE A 9 32.56 13.34 3.74
N VAL A 10 32.08 12.87 4.88
CA VAL A 10 31.19 11.70 4.93
C VAL A 10 29.86 12.19 4.38
N ASP A 11 29.60 11.86 3.13
CA ASP A 11 28.36 12.18 2.43
C ASP A 11 27.24 11.38 3.08
N HIS A 12 26.65 11.93 4.15
CA HIS A 12 25.47 11.37 4.78
C HIS A 12 24.33 11.53 3.78
N ALA A 13 23.97 10.42 3.11
CA ALA A 13 22.74 10.35 2.33
C ALA A 13 21.60 10.97 3.16
N PRO A 14 20.79 11.86 2.57
CA PRO A 14 19.78 12.59 3.31
C PRO A 14 18.86 11.59 4.02
N VAL A 15 18.75 11.74 5.34
CA VAL A 15 17.76 11.00 6.14
C VAL A 15 16.39 11.38 5.60
N LEU A 16 15.65 10.41 5.06
CA LEU A 16 14.28 10.62 4.60
C LEU A 16 13.41 10.96 5.81
N ALA A 17 12.85 12.17 5.80
CA ALA A 17 11.83 12.57 6.77
C ALA A 17 10.46 12.08 6.28
N TYR A 18 9.69 11.49 7.21
CA TYR A 18 8.34 10.99 6.94
C TYR A 18 7.27 11.85 7.65
N PRO A 19 6.09 12.07 7.04
CA PRO A 19 5.74 11.67 5.68
C PRO A 19 6.58 12.42 4.63
N THR A 20 6.87 11.78 3.50
CA THR A 20 7.62 12.44 2.42
C THR A 20 6.79 13.54 1.77
N THR A 21 7.43 14.45 1.05
CA THR A 21 6.71 15.38 0.17
C THR A 21 5.94 14.60 -0.89
N THR A 22 4.75 15.11 -1.26
CA THR A 22 3.93 14.52 -2.31
C THR A 22 4.56 14.67 -3.68
N ASP A 23 4.40 13.65 -4.53
CA ASP A 23 4.70 13.73 -5.96
C ASP A 23 3.67 14.56 -6.74
N ALA A 24 3.84 14.66 -8.06
CA ALA A 24 2.94 15.41 -8.94
C ALA A 24 1.50 14.88 -8.96
N ASP A 25 1.31 13.59 -8.61
CA ASP A 25 0.01 12.94 -8.53
C ASP A 25 -0.58 13.00 -7.10
N GLY A 26 0.12 13.63 -6.16
CA GLY A 26 -0.30 13.78 -4.76
C GLY A 26 0.00 12.57 -3.87
N PHE A 27 0.91 11.68 -4.29
CA PHE A 27 1.31 10.49 -3.52
C PHE A 27 2.58 10.73 -2.70
N PHE A 28 2.67 10.12 -1.52
CA PHE A 28 3.81 10.20 -0.61
C PHE A 28 4.03 8.87 0.13
N PHE A 29 5.19 8.68 0.76
CA PHE A 29 5.40 7.60 1.73
C PHE A 29 5.02 8.10 3.13
N ALA A 30 4.11 7.39 3.80
CA ALA A 30 3.62 7.81 5.12
C ALA A 30 4.67 7.58 6.21
N ASP A 31 5.42 6.49 6.10
CA ASP A 31 6.48 6.07 7.02
C ASP A 31 7.57 5.27 6.27
N GLU A 32 8.58 4.83 7.04
CA GLU A 32 9.71 4.05 6.52
C GLU A 32 9.29 2.68 5.98
N ALA A 33 8.32 2.01 6.61
CA ALA A 33 7.85 0.70 6.17
C ALA A 33 7.12 0.79 4.82
N ASP A 34 6.28 1.82 4.65
CA ASP A 34 5.65 2.17 3.38
C ASP A 34 6.72 2.40 2.29
N ALA A 35 7.81 3.12 2.61
CA ALA A 35 8.90 3.37 1.67
C ALA A 35 9.65 2.09 1.27
N GLU A 36 10.01 1.24 2.23
CA GLU A 36 10.66 -0.06 1.98
C GLU A 36 9.80 -0.97 1.10
N MET A 37 8.48 -0.98 1.35
CA MET A 37 7.53 -1.78 0.60
C MET A 37 7.10 -1.15 -0.73
N LYS A 38 7.52 0.09 -1.01
CA LYS A 38 7.07 0.91 -2.16
C LYS A 38 5.54 1.05 -2.19
N ILE A 39 4.97 1.38 -1.03
CA ILE A 39 3.56 1.67 -0.83
C ILE A 39 3.39 3.18 -0.74
N TYR A 40 2.68 3.75 -1.70
CA TYR A 40 2.43 5.17 -1.80
C TYR A 40 1.04 5.50 -1.26
N THR A 41 0.94 6.47 -0.37
CA THR A 41 -0.31 6.95 0.20
C THR A 41 -0.74 8.25 -0.49
N LYS A 42 -2.06 8.42 -0.70
CA LYS A 42 -2.67 9.68 -1.11
C LYS A 42 -3.88 9.97 -0.25
N VAL A 43 -4.01 11.21 0.21
CA VAL A 43 -5.15 11.72 0.97
C VAL A 43 -5.92 12.71 0.09
N TYR A 44 -7.22 12.55 0.00
CA TYR A 44 -8.12 13.44 -0.74
C TYR A 44 -8.70 14.52 0.19
N ASP A 45 -9.22 15.60 -0.40
CA ASP A 45 -9.77 16.75 0.34
C ASP A 45 -10.92 16.38 1.28
N ASN A 46 -11.66 15.32 0.97
CA ASN A 46 -12.74 14.80 1.81
C ASN A 46 -12.25 13.91 2.97
N GLY A 47 -10.94 13.81 3.18
CA GLY A 47 -10.30 12.98 4.19
C GLY A 47 -10.07 11.53 3.76
N ASN A 48 -10.62 11.09 2.62
CA ASN A 48 -10.46 9.71 2.17
C ASN A 48 -9.00 9.42 1.81
N LYS A 49 -8.56 8.20 2.10
CA LYS A 49 -7.21 7.73 1.80
C LYS A 49 -7.20 6.56 0.83
N ILE A 50 -6.16 6.52 0.02
CA ILE A 50 -5.80 5.35 -0.79
C ILE A 50 -4.33 5.04 -0.64
N LYS A 51 -3.99 3.75 -0.82
CA LYS A 51 -2.62 3.28 -0.96
C LYS A 51 -2.43 2.63 -2.33
N LYS A 52 -1.27 2.83 -2.92
CA LYS A 52 -0.88 2.34 -4.25
C LYS A 52 0.45 1.61 -4.17
N THR A 53 0.59 0.49 -4.86
CA THR A 53 1.89 -0.20 -4.99
C THR A 53 1.95 -1.01 -6.29
N THR A 54 3.15 -1.33 -6.75
CA THR A 54 3.35 -2.33 -7.80
C THR A 54 3.54 -3.69 -7.15
N LEU A 55 2.71 -4.66 -7.52
CA LEU A 55 2.81 -6.02 -7.03
C LEU A 55 4.11 -6.68 -7.52
N PRO A 56 4.95 -7.21 -6.62
CA PRO A 56 6.30 -7.64 -6.97
C PRO A 56 6.32 -8.93 -7.79
N THR A 57 5.26 -9.74 -7.77
CA THR A 57 5.19 -10.94 -8.62
C THR A 57 4.65 -10.62 -10.01
N SER A 58 3.56 -9.87 -10.08
CA SER A 58 2.81 -9.69 -11.34
C SER A 58 3.15 -8.41 -12.10
N GLY A 59 3.80 -7.44 -11.45
CA GLY A 59 4.03 -6.11 -12.01
C GLY A 59 2.77 -5.24 -12.10
N LYS A 60 1.61 -5.75 -11.68
CA LYS A 60 0.34 -5.01 -11.69
C LYS A 60 0.34 -3.88 -10.69
N ILE A 61 -0.33 -2.79 -11.02
CA ILE A 61 -0.54 -1.68 -10.10
C ILE A 61 -1.76 -2.00 -9.24
N ALA A 62 -1.54 -2.17 -7.95
CA ALA A 62 -2.60 -2.31 -6.97
C ALA A 62 -2.92 -0.96 -6.34
N VAL A 63 -4.21 -0.66 -6.20
CA VAL A 63 -4.72 0.44 -5.40
C VAL A 63 -5.71 -0.11 -4.40
N VAL A 64 -5.46 0.13 -3.12
CA VAL A 64 -6.35 -0.20 -2.00
C VAL A 64 -6.91 1.11 -1.45
N ARG A 65 -8.21 1.13 -1.13
CA ARG A 65 -8.88 2.29 -0.56
C ARG A 65 -9.54 1.94 0.78
N GLU A 66 -9.95 2.97 1.50
CA GLU A 66 -10.88 2.82 2.62
C GLU A 66 -12.21 2.19 2.13
N LEU A 67 -12.70 1.24 2.91
CA LEU A 67 -14.02 0.66 2.75
C LEU A 67 -15.05 1.63 3.33
N ILE A 68 -16.21 1.69 2.68
CA ILE A 68 -17.35 2.45 3.20
C ILE A 68 -18.42 1.51 3.73
N ALA A 69 -19.18 1.95 4.73
CA ALA A 69 -20.11 1.11 5.48
C ALA A 69 -21.07 0.26 4.62
N LYS A 70 -21.49 0.76 3.43
CA LYS A 70 -22.38 0.03 2.52
C LYS A 70 -21.76 -1.26 1.95
N GLU A 71 -20.44 -1.35 1.93
CA GLU A 71 -19.67 -2.45 1.32
C GLU A 71 -19.43 -3.61 2.28
N THR A 72 -19.79 -3.44 3.56
CA THR A 72 -19.83 -4.55 4.52
C THR A 72 -20.69 -5.72 4.03
N LYS A 73 -21.73 -5.45 3.22
CA LYS A 73 -22.55 -6.48 2.57
C LYS A 73 -21.78 -7.27 1.51
N ASP A 74 -20.92 -6.61 0.75
CA ASP A 74 -20.08 -7.27 -0.26
C ASP A 74 -18.99 -8.12 0.42
N VAL A 75 -18.39 -7.60 1.48
CA VAL A 75 -17.44 -8.35 2.33
C VAL A 75 -18.12 -9.60 2.90
N ALA A 76 -19.28 -9.44 3.52
CA ALA A 76 -20.05 -10.56 4.09
C ALA A 76 -20.46 -11.59 3.03
N ARG A 77 -20.77 -11.16 1.80
CA ARG A 77 -21.07 -12.08 0.69
C ARG A 77 -19.86 -12.95 0.34
N PHE A 78 -18.66 -12.38 0.26
CA PHE A 78 -17.44 -13.13 -0.08
C PHE A 78 -16.94 -14.02 1.05
N MET A 79 -17.26 -13.70 2.30
CA MET A 79 -16.95 -14.57 3.42
C MET A 79 -17.67 -15.92 3.35
N ASP A 80 -18.85 -15.99 2.73
CA ASP A 80 -19.68 -17.22 2.68
C ASP A 80 -19.79 -17.94 4.04
N LYS A 81 -20.04 -17.17 5.11
CA LYS A 81 -20.12 -17.62 6.53
C LYS A 81 -18.81 -18.15 7.12
N ASP A 82 -17.70 -18.05 6.40
CA ASP A 82 -16.36 -18.34 6.90
C ASP A 82 -15.71 -17.05 7.41
N ALA A 83 -15.59 -16.95 8.74
CA ALA A 83 -14.99 -15.79 9.40
C ALA A 83 -13.51 -15.62 9.06
N GLU A 84 -12.80 -16.71 8.73
CA GLU A 84 -11.38 -16.66 8.37
C GLU A 84 -11.15 -15.91 7.05
N ARG A 85 -12.19 -15.82 6.20
CA ARG A 85 -12.15 -15.08 4.93
C ARG A 85 -12.36 -13.58 5.07
N TYR A 86 -12.67 -13.05 6.26
CA TYR A 86 -13.01 -11.64 6.44
C TYR A 86 -11.94 -10.70 5.87
N GLN A 87 -10.67 -10.92 6.21
CA GLN A 87 -9.55 -10.08 5.75
C GLN A 87 -9.37 -10.17 4.24
N MET A 88 -9.46 -11.38 3.67
CA MET A 88 -9.34 -11.60 2.23
C MET A 88 -10.49 -10.94 1.46
N ALA A 89 -11.70 -11.00 2.01
CA ALA A 89 -12.89 -10.38 1.45
C ALA A 89 -12.79 -8.85 1.49
N GLY A 90 -12.31 -8.29 2.60
CA GLY A 90 -12.01 -6.86 2.73
C GLY A 90 -11.00 -6.40 1.68
N VAL A 91 -9.88 -7.13 1.55
CA VAL A 91 -8.87 -6.87 0.50
C VAL A 91 -9.50 -6.91 -0.90
N ALA A 92 -10.30 -7.93 -1.23
CA ALA A 92 -10.93 -8.04 -2.54
C ALA A 92 -11.84 -6.84 -2.87
N VAL A 93 -12.65 -6.39 -1.91
CA VAL A 93 -13.59 -5.27 -2.09
C VAL A 93 -12.88 -3.92 -2.16
N ALA A 94 -11.81 -3.76 -1.39
CA ALA A 94 -11.03 -2.53 -1.32
C ALA A 94 -10.04 -2.34 -2.48
N THR A 95 -9.68 -3.43 -3.18
CA THR A 95 -8.58 -3.43 -4.15
C THR A 95 -9.05 -3.28 -5.59
N THR A 96 -8.30 -2.49 -6.36
CA THR A 96 -8.27 -2.54 -7.82
C THR A 96 -6.89 -2.97 -8.30
N LEU A 97 -6.83 -3.70 -9.41
CA LEU A 97 -5.59 -4.05 -10.12
C LEU A 97 -5.65 -3.45 -11.52
N ASP A 98 -4.65 -2.66 -11.89
CA ASP A 98 -4.57 -1.94 -13.16
C ASP A 98 -5.85 -1.13 -13.46
N GLY A 99 -6.42 -0.52 -12.41
CA GLY A 99 -7.66 0.27 -12.49
C GLY A 99 -8.95 -0.54 -12.57
N SER A 100 -8.88 -1.87 -12.61
CA SER A 100 -10.06 -2.76 -12.65
C SER A 100 -10.37 -3.36 -11.30
N ARG A 101 -11.66 -3.54 -10.99
CA ARG A 101 -12.09 -4.28 -9.79
C ARG A 101 -11.57 -5.71 -9.83
N VAL A 102 -11.18 -6.21 -8.66
CA VAL A 102 -10.63 -7.55 -8.51
C VAL A 102 -11.75 -8.51 -8.14
N ALA A 103 -11.80 -9.66 -8.82
CA ALA A 103 -12.65 -10.77 -8.40
C ALA A 103 -12.02 -11.47 -7.17
N PHE A 104 -12.84 -11.99 -6.26
CA PHE A 104 -12.34 -12.60 -5.02
C PHE A 104 -11.35 -13.74 -5.30
N GLU A 105 -11.61 -14.55 -6.32
CA GLU A 105 -10.77 -15.67 -6.75
C GLU A 105 -9.38 -15.22 -7.21
N VAL A 106 -9.27 -13.99 -7.75
CA VAL A 106 -7.97 -13.42 -8.12
C VAL A 106 -7.13 -13.19 -6.87
N ILE A 107 -7.73 -12.76 -5.76
CA ILE A 107 -7.03 -12.60 -4.48
C ILE A 107 -6.58 -13.96 -3.94
N GLU A 108 -7.41 -14.99 -4.00
CA GLU A 108 -7.06 -16.36 -3.58
C GLU A 108 -5.86 -16.94 -4.36
N MET A 109 -5.71 -16.54 -5.62
CA MET A 109 -4.62 -16.99 -6.50
C MET A 109 -3.35 -16.13 -6.43
N LEU A 110 -3.35 -15.02 -5.68
CA LEU A 110 -2.15 -14.21 -5.54
C LEU A 110 -1.04 -15.00 -4.84
N LYS A 111 0.21 -14.72 -5.22
CA LYS A 111 1.34 -15.19 -4.42
C LYS A 111 1.26 -14.57 -3.04
N TRP A 112 1.60 -15.35 -2.02
CA TRP A 112 1.49 -14.94 -0.61
C TRP A 112 2.11 -13.56 -0.33
N LYS A 113 3.27 -13.24 -0.91
CA LYS A 113 3.92 -11.93 -0.75
C LYS A 113 3.11 -10.76 -1.33
N ASP A 114 2.42 -10.97 -2.44
CA ASP A 114 1.56 -9.95 -3.05
C ASP A 114 0.31 -9.76 -2.18
N TYR A 115 -0.29 -10.86 -1.73
CA TYR A 115 -1.43 -10.82 -0.80
C TYR A 115 -1.09 -10.12 0.51
N GLN A 116 0.04 -10.46 1.14
CA GLN A 116 0.49 -9.82 2.39
C GLN A 116 0.70 -8.31 2.22
N ARG A 117 1.18 -7.87 1.06
CA ARG A 117 1.29 -6.44 0.75
C ARG A 117 -0.07 -5.76 0.66
N LEU A 118 -1.03 -6.37 -0.03
CA LEU A 118 -2.40 -5.85 -0.09
C LEU A 118 -3.07 -5.84 1.28
N LEU A 119 -2.84 -6.89 2.09
CA LEU A 119 -3.34 -6.99 3.45
C LEU A 119 -2.78 -5.88 4.35
N ALA A 120 -1.49 -5.59 4.27
CA ALA A 120 -0.87 -4.49 5.02
C ALA A 120 -1.51 -3.14 4.65
N MET A 121 -1.67 -2.86 3.35
CA MET A 121 -2.35 -1.65 2.88
C MET A 121 -3.81 -1.58 3.33
N HIS A 122 -4.53 -2.69 3.29
CA HIS A 122 -5.92 -2.77 3.73
C HIS A 122 -6.06 -2.54 5.23
N THR A 123 -5.20 -3.16 6.04
CA THR A 123 -5.22 -3.00 7.49
C THR A 123 -4.95 -1.55 7.88
N ASP A 124 -3.88 -0.94 7.36
CA ASP A 124 -3.53 0.46 7.70
C ASP A 124 -4.62 1.48 7.33
N LEU A 125 -5.44 1.17 6.32
CA LEU A 125 -6.55 2.04 5.91
C LEU A 125 -7.84 1.80 6.70
N ASN A 126 -8.05 0.61 7.28
CA ASN A 126 -9.37 0.22 7.77
C ASN A 126 -9.41 -0.21 9.26
N PHE A 127 -8.26 -0.27 9.95
CA PHE A 127 -8.13 -0.68 11.36
C PHE A 127 -7.02 0.10 12.08
#